data_AF-A0A257JEG7-F1
#
_entry.id   AF-A0A257JEG7-F1
#
_cell.length_a   1.000
_cell.length_b   1.000
_cell.length_c   1.000
_cell.angle_alpha   90.00
_cell.angle_beta   90.00
_cell.angle_gamma   90.00
#
_symmetry.space_group_name_H-M   'P 1'
#
loop_
_entity.id
_entity.type
_entity.pdbx_description
1 polymer ?
#
loop_
_entity_poly.entity_id
_entity_poly.type
_entity_poly.pdbx_seq_one_letter_code
_entity_poly.pdbx_strand_id
1 'polypeptide(L)'
;MANPKLAPYGKAGLDVIKAKGLTETLAPKLVTAESIAQAYQFVTTGNAELGFVALSQVAVPGKPVTGSFWRVPANLHGEIRQDAVLLKAGEKNIAATALLAYLKSPAASAVVQSFGYVR
;
A
#
# COMPACT_ATOMS: atom_id res chain seq x y z
N MET A 1 3.75 6.57 9.38
CA MET A 1 3.54 5.35 8.55
C MET A 1 2.48 4.48 9.18
N ALA A 2 1.86 3.57 8.43
CA ALA A 2 0.90 2.61 9.00
C ALA A 2 1.57 1.70 10.04
N ASN A 3 0.79 1.14 10.97
CA ASN A 3 1.32 0.29 12.04
C ASN A 3 2.02 -0.96 11.47
N PRO A 4 3.35 -1.11 11.66
CA PRO A 4 4.12 -2.19 11.06
C PRO A 4 3.79 -3.58 11.60
N LYS A 5 3.12 -3.68 12.76
CA LYS A 5 2.67 -4.96 13.32
C LYS A 5 1.36 -5.46 12.68
N LEU A 6 0.59 -4.57 12.06
CA LEU A 6 -0.76 -4.86 11.59
C LEU A 6 -0.91 -4.67 10.07
N ALA A 7 -0.11 -3.79 9.46
CA ALA A 7 -0.25 -3.40 8.07
C ALA A 7 1.01 -3.76 7.26
N PRO A 8 0.88 -4.47 6.12
CA PRO A 8 2.00 -4.81 5.24
C PRO A 8 2.81 -3.58 4.80
N TYR A 9 2.15 -2.47 4.48
CA TYR A 9 2.80 -1.20 4.11
C TYR A 9 3.59 -0.57 5.26
N GLY A 10 3.12 -0.71 6.50
CA GLY A 10 3.84 -0.27 7.67
C GLY A 10 5.14 -1.05 7.85
N LYS A 11 5.06 -2.38 7.72
CA LYS A 11 6.22 -3.27 7.77
C LYS A 11 7.24 -2.91 6.69
N ALA A 12 6.79 -2.73 5.45
CA ALA A 12 7.66 -2.35 4.34
C ALA A 12 8.37 -1.01 4.60
N GLY A 13 7.65 0.00 5.11
CA GLY A 13 8.26 1.28 5.51
C GLY A 13 9.35 1.12 6.58
N LEU A 14 9.10 0.26 7.57
CA LEU A 14 10.09 -0.04 8.61
C LEU A 14 11.30 -0.81 8.06
N ASP A 15 11.11 -1.74 7.12
CA ASP A 15 12.20 -2.44 6.45
C ASP A 15 13.11 -1.45 5.70
N VAL A 16 12.54 -0.44 5.02
CA VAL A 16 13.29 0.62 4.33
C VAL A 16 14.14 1.43 5.30
N ILE A 17 13.55 1.85 6.42
CA ILE A 17 14.26 2.61 7.47
C ILE A 17 15.47 1.80 7.98
N LYS A 18 15.27 0.50 8.22
CA LYS A 18 16.34 -0.41 8.66
C LYS A 18 17.41 -0.58 7.59
N ALA A 19 17.03 -0.85 6.34
CA ALA A 19 17.94 -1.04 5.22
C ALA A 19 18.80 0.21 4.93
N LYS A 20 18.31 1.40 5.31
CA LYS A 20 19.03 2.67 5.23
C LYS A 20 19.84 3.03 6.48
N GLY A 21 19.78 2.22 7.54
CA GLY A 21 20.49 2.50 8.80
C GLY A 21 19.92 3.68 9.58
N LEU A 22 18.65 4.05 9.35
CA LEU A 22 18.04 5.27 9.91
C LEU A 22 17.17 5.02 11.14
N THR A 23 17.14 3.79 11.66
CA THR A 23 16.22 3.38 12.74
C THR A 23 16.33 4.28 13.96
N GLU A 24 17.53 4.49 14.48
CA GLU A 24 17.75 5.30 15.70
C GLU A 24 17.42 6.77 15.45
N THR A 25 17.85 7.32 14.31
CA THR A 25 17.60 8.71 13.92
C THR A 25 16.12 9.03 13.75
N LEU A 26 15.35 8.08 13.22
CA LEU A 26 13.93 8.29 12.93
C LEU A 26 13.01 7.83 14.05
N ALA A 27 13.43 6.93 14.95
CA ALA A 27 12.61 6.42 16.05
C ALA A 27 11.79 7.48 16.80
N PRO A 28 12.37 8.62 17.26
CA PRO A 28 11.58 9.64 17.98
C PRO A 28 10.63 10.45 17.09
N LYS A 29 10.75 10.33 15.75
CA LYS A 29 9.95 11.06 14.75
C LYS A 29 8.84 10.21 14.14
N LEU A 30 8.77 8.92 14.48
CA LEU A 30 7.81 8.01 13.88
C LEU A 30 6.41 8.22 14.46
N VAL A 31 5.52 8.76 13.63
CA VAL A 31 4.08 8.74 13.89
C VAL A 31 3.48 7.45 13.33
N THR A 32 2.80 6.70 14.20
CA THR A 32 2.12 5.45 13.82
C THR A 32 0.65 5.73 13.50
N ALA A 33 0.24 5.39 12.28
CA ALA A 33 -1.15 5.42 11.85
C ALA A 33 -1.77 4.01 11.92
N GLU A 34 -3.07 3.91 12.14
CA GLU A 34 -3.81 2.65 12.23
C GLU A 34 -3.90 1.92 10.88
N SER A 35 -3.92 2.68 9.78
CA SER A 35 -4.01 2.16 8.43
C SER A 35 -3.17 2.95 7.44
N ILE A 36 -3.00 2.41 6.23
CA ILE A 36 -2.32 3.11 5.14
C ILE A 36 -3.11 4.35 4.66
N ALA A 37 -4.44 4.33 4.79
CA ALA A 37 -5.28 5.47 4.49
C ALA A 37 -5.04 6.62 5.47
N GLN A 38 -4.93 6.33 6.76
CA GLN A 38 -4.62 7.36 7.76
C GLN A 38 -3.17 7.86 7.65
N ALA A 39 -2.21 7.00 7.31
CA ALA A 39 -0.85 7.42 7.02
C ALA A 39 -0.81 8.42 5.84
N TYR A 40 -1.56 8.14 4.77
CA TYR A 40 -1.73 9.06 3.65
C TYR A 40 -2.41 10.36 4.08
N GLN A 41 -3.48 10.29 4.88
CA GLN A 41 -4.17 11.46 5.40
C GLN A 41 -3.21 12.39 6.13
N PHE A 42 -2.38 11.88 7.06
CA PHE A 42 -1.41 12.70 7.79
C PHE A 42 -0.44 13.45 6.87
N VAL A 43 0.01 12.82 5.80
CA VAL A 43 0.88 13.47 4.81
C VAL A 43 0.12 14.55 4.05
N THR A 44 -1.07 14.23 3.55
CA THR A 44 -1.85 15.18 2.73
C THR A 44 -2.36 16.39 3.49
N THR A 45 -2.58 16.28 4.80
CA THR A 45 -2.99 17.40 5.65
C THR A 45 -1.81 18.15 6.26
N GLY A 46 -0.57 17.73 5.99
CA GLY A 46 0.64 18.34 6.56
C GLY A 46 0.90 18.01 8.04
N ASN A 47 0.13 17.09 8.63
CA ASN A 47 0.39 16.61 10.00
C ASN A 47 1.65 15.75 10.09
N ALA A 48 2.13 15.24 8.95
CA ALA A 48 3.42 14.61 8.79
C ALA A 48 4.09 15.13 7.51
N GLU A 49 5.36 15.55 7.59
CA GLU A 49 6.11 16.06 6.44
C GLU A 49 6.36 14.97 5.38
N LEU A 50 6.56 13.72 5.82
CA LEU A 50 6.84 12.57 4.97
C LEU A 50 6.08 11.34 5.48
N GLY A 51 5.74 10.43 4.58
CA GLY A 51 5.13 9.16 4.96
C GLY A 51 5.31 8.07 3.91
N PHE A 52 5.43 6.83 4.39
CA PHE A 52 5.28 5.64 3.56
C PHE A 52 3.80 5.38 3.29
N VAL A 53 3.41 5.44 2.02
CA VAL A 53 2.05 5.28 1.50
C VAL A 53 2.04 4.32 0.31
N ALA A 54 0.87 3.84 -0.10
CA ALA A 54 0.75 3.03 -1.31
C ALA A 54 0.87 3.92 -2.57
N LEU A 55 1.57 3.44 -3.60
CA LEU A 55 1.73 4.18 -4.87
C LEU A 55 0.36 4.52 -5.49
N SER A 56 -0.60 3.61 -5.38
CA SER A 56 -1.97 3.76 -5.86
C SER A 56 -2.73 4.94 -5.24
N GLN A 57 -2.29 5.45 -4.08
CA GLN A 57 -2.90 6.63 -3.44
C GLN A 57 -2.35 7.96 -3.99
N VAL A 58 -1.15 7.96 -4.56
CA VAL A 58 -0.45 9.18 -5.02
C VAL A 58 -0.28 9.25 -6.54
N ALA A 59 -0.37 8.12 -7.23
CA ALA A 59 -0.26 8.01 -8.69
C ALA A 59 -1.58 7.48 -9.27
N VAL A 60 -2.67 8.24 -9.07
CA VAL A 60 -4.01 7.88 -9.55
C VAL A 60 -4.11 8.15 -11.06
N PRO A 61 -4.53 7.16 -11.89
CA PRO A 61 -4.71 7.35 -13.33
C PRO A 61 -5.59 8.55 -13.66
N GLY A 62 -5.14 9.37 -14.61
CA GLY A 62 -5.87 10.56 -15.06
C GLY A 62 -5.90 11.73 -14.08
N LYS A 63 -5.19 11.65 -12.95
CA LYS A 63 -5.02 12.76 -12.02
C LYS A 63 -3.56 13.23 -12.00
N PRO A 64 -3.30 14.54 -11.93
CA PRO A 64 -1.95 15.04 -11.73
C PRO A 64 -1.43 14.58 -10.36
N VAL A 65 -0.14 14.28 -10.29
CA VAL A 65 0.55 14.00 -9.02
C VAL A 65 0.56 15.28 -8.19
N THR A 66 0.16 15.18 -6.93
CA THR A 66 0.23 16.29 -5.97
C THR A 66 1.47 16.13 -5.09
N GLY A 67 2.29 17.18 -4.99
CA GLY A 67 3.51 17.17 -4.20
C GLY A 67 4.64 16.40 -4.89
N SER A 68 5.40 15.64 -4.11
CA SER A 68 6.50 14.82 -4.60
C SER A 68 6.47 13.45 -3.95
N PHE A 69 6.96 12.43 -4.65
CA PHE A 69 7.11 11.09 -4.09
C PHE A 69 8.39 10.45 -4.59
N TRP A 70 8.91 9.52 -3.80
CA TRP A 70 10.01 8.64 -4.18
C TRP A 70 9.51 7.21 -4.23
N ARG A 71 9.64 6.57 -5.39
CA ARG A 71 9.32 5.13 -5.52
C ARG A 71 10.45 4.33 -4.88
N VAL A 72 10.12 3.68 -3.76
CA VAL A 72 11.06 2.87 -3.00
C VAL A 72 11.54 1.68 -3.85
N PRO A 73 12.86 1.47 -4.00
CA PRO A 73 13.42 0.28 -4.64
C PRO A 73 13.01 -1.02 -3.93
N ALA A 74 12.63 -2.04 -4.71
CA ALA A 74 12.10 -3.30 -4.19
C ALA A 74 13.08 -4.09 -3.32
N ASN A 75 14.40 -3.85 -3.43
CA ASN A 75 15.41 -4.48 -2.59
C ASN A 75 15.51 -3.89 -1.18
N LEU A 76 14.75 -2.84 -0.86
CA LEU A 76 14.75 -2.21 0.47
C LEU A 76 13.64 -2.72 1.39
N HIS A 77 12.75 -3.58 0.90
CA HIS A 77 11.66 -4.15 1.71
C HIS A 77 11.24 -5.52 1.18
N GLY A 78 10.52 -6.29 2.01
CA GLY A 78 9.89 -7.53 1.55
C GLY A 78 8.77 -7.27 0.52
N GLU A 79 8.42 -8.29 -0.25
CA GLU A 79 7.29 -8.24 -1.19
C GLU A 79 5.98 -7.84 -0.47
N ILE A 80 5.22 -6.91 -1.06
CA ILE A 80 3.88 -6.55 -0.59
C ILE A 80 2.85 -7.29 -1.44
N ARG A 81 2.70 -8.59 -1.19
CA ARG A 81 1.71 -9.43 -1.88
C ARG A 81 0.31 -9.16 -1.33
N GLN A 82 -0.65 -9.03 -2.23
CA GLN A 82 -2.07 -8.85 -1.89
C GLN A 82 -2.90 -9.96 -2.53
N ASP A 83 -3.41 -10.85 -1.68
CA ASP A 83 -4.22 -11.98 -2.10
C ASP A 83 -5.72 -11.70 -1.91
N ALA A 84 -6.53 -12.29 -2.78
CA ALA A 84 -7.99 -12.32 -2.64
C ALA A 84 -8.44 -13.78 -2.43
N VAL A 85 -9.26 -14.01 -1.42
CA VAL A 85 -9.79 -15.34 -1.09
C VAL A 85 -11.31 -15.32 -1.00
N LEU A 86 -11.93 -16.43 -1.41
CA LEU A 86 -13.35 -16.66 -1.20
C LEU A 86 -13.56 -17.24 0.20
N LEU A 87 -14.35 -16.56 1.03
CA LEU A 87 -14.72 -17.09 2.35
C LEU A 87 -15.66 -18.29 2.18
N LYS A 88 -15.57 -19.28 3.08
CA LYS A 88 -16.44 -20.47 3.07
C LYS A 88 -17.93 -20.13 3.03
N ALA A 89 -18.34 -19.10 3.80
CA ALA A 89 -19.72 -18.63 3.81
C ALA A 89 -20.22 -18.15 2.43
N GLY A 90 -19.32 -17.71 1.55
CA GLY A 90 -19.62 -17.25 0.20
C GLY A 90 -19.50 -18.32 -0.88
N GLU A 91 -19.13 -19.56 -0.56
CA GLU A 91 -18.82 -20.59 -1.56
C GLU A 91 -20.00 -20.91 -2.50
N LYS A 92 -21.23 -20.82 -1.99
CA LYS A 92 -22.47 -21.06 -2.75
C LYS A 92 -23.04 -19.78 -3.37
N ASN A 93 -22.41 -18.63 -3.13
CA ASN A 93 -22.85 -17.36 -3.71
C ASN A 93 -22.22 -17.19 -5.10
N ILE A 94 -23.06 -17.31 -6.13
CA ILE A 94 -22.65 -17.18 -7.53
C ILE A 94 -21.98 -15.83 -7.80
N ALA A 95 -22.46 -14.74 -7.19
CA ALA A 95 -21.88 -13.41 -7.36
C ALA A 95 -20.47 -13.31 -6.74
N ALA A 96 -20.23 -13.97 -5.61
CA ALA A 96 -18.91 -13.98 -4.97
C ALA A 96 -17.87 -14.73 -5.82
N THR A 97 -18.25 -15.90 -6.37
CA THR A 97 -17.41 -16.67 -7.30
C THR A 97 -17.17 -15.91 -8.61
N ALA A 98 -18.21 -15.27 -9.15
CA ALA A 98 -18.10 -14.45 -10.36
C ALA A 98 -17.15 -13.25 -10.16
N LEU A 99 -17.21 -12.59 -9.00
CA LEU A 99 -16.28 -11.51 -8.65
C LEU A 99 -14.83 -12.02 -8.61
N LEU A 100 -14.57 -13.16 -7.97
CA LEU A 100 -13.21 -13.71 -7.90
C LEU A 100 -12.68 -14.10 -9.30
N ALA A 101 -13.55 -14.62 -10.17
CA ALA A 101 -13.21 -14.90 -11.56
C ALA A 101 -12.92 -13.61 -12.35
N TYR A 102 -13.78 -12.59 -12.20
CA TYR A 102 -13.59 -11.29 -12.85
C TYR A 102 -12.28 -10.63 -12.40
N LEU A 103 -11.95 -10.69 -11.11
CA LEU A 103 -10.70 -10.17 -10.60
C LEU A 103 -9.51 -10.80 -11.32
N LYS A 104 -9.57 -12.04 -11.79
CA LYS A 104 -8.48 -12.68 -12.56
C LYS A 104 -8.44 -12.29 -14.06
N SER A 105 -9.46 -11.63 -14.57
CA SER A 105 -9.57 -11.27 -15.99
C SER A 105 -8.51 -10.26 -16.46
N PRO A 106 -8.23 -10.17 -17.77
CA PRO A 106 -7.36 -9.14 -18.35
C PRO A 106 -7.86 -7.72 -18.06
N ALA A 107 -9.18 -7.50 -18.08
CA ALA A 107 -9.77 -6.19 -17.81
C ALA A 107 -9.46 -5.71 -16.39
N ALA A 108 -9.69 -6.56 -15.38
CA ALA A 108 -9.34 -6.24 -14.00
C ALA A 108 -7.82 -6.07 -13.82
N SER A 109 -7.00 -6.90 -14.50
CA SER A 109 -5.54 -6.77 -14.48
C SER A 109 -5.06 -5.41 -14.99
N ALA A 110 -5.65 -4.92 -16.09
CA ALA A 110 -5.30 -3.63 -16.66
C ALA A 110 -5.62 -2.48 -15.69
N VAL A 111 -6.77 -2.54 -15.01
CA VAL A 111 -7.13 -1.57 -13.96
C VAL A 111 -6.10 -1.61 -12.83
N VAL A 112 -5.79 -2.80 -12.28
CA VAL A 112 -4.82 -2.96 -11.20
C VAL A 112 -3.43 -2.41 -11.59
N GLN A 113 -2.96 -2.71 -12.79
CA GLN A 113 -1.68 -2.21 -13.31
C GLN A 113 -1.65 -0.70 -13.50
N SER A 114 -2.76 -0.09 -13.92
CA SER A 114 -2.84 1.37 -14.09
C SER A 114 -2.61 2.12 -12.76
N PHE A 115 -2.96 1.52 -11.62
CA PHE A 115 -2.70 2.06 -10.29
C PHE A 115 -1.28 1.73 -9.76
N GLY A 116 -0.41 1.13 -10.57
CA GLY A 116 0.98 0.85 -10.24
C GLY A 116 1.23 -0.46 -9.49
N TYR A 117 0.22 -1.33 -9.38
CA TYR A 117 0.39 -2.68 -8.85
C TYR A 117 0.97 -3.62 -9.92
N VAL A 118 1.74 -4.61 -9.46
CA VAL A 118 2.28 -5.69 -10.30
C VAL A 118 1.55 -6.99 -9.98
N ARG A 119 1.47 -7.87 -10.96
CA ARG A 119 0.94 -9.23 -10.82
C ARG A 119 2.03 -10.26 -10.99
#